data_AF-A0A532EG71-F1
#
_entry.id   AF-A0A532EG71-F1
#
_cell.length_a   1.000
_cell.length_b   1.000
_cell.length_c   1.000
_cell.angle_alpha   90.00
_cell.angle_beta   90.00
_cell.angle_gamma   90.00
#
_symmetry.space_group_name_H-M   'P 1'
#
loop_
_entity.id
_entity.type
_entity.pdbx_description
1 polymer ?
#
loop_
_entity_poly.entity_id
_entity_poly.type
_entity_poly.pdbx_seq_one_letter_code
_entity_poly.pdbx_strand_id
1 'polypeptide(L)' 'TCVHRGGPLGEGDVEGDVVSCPWHNWQFNVKTGTCVNNPSAKVTAYEVTVEGTDIKVRL' A
#
# COMPACT_ATOMS: atom_id res chain seq x y z
N THR A 1 -6.40 3.13 -0.68
CA THR A 1 -7.62 2.39 -0.28
C THR A 1 -7.56 0.96 -0.76
N CYS A 2 -7.95 -0.02 0.06
CA CYS A 2 -7.95 -1.43 -0.32
C CYS A 2 -9.00 -1.72 -1.40
N VAL A 3 -8.58 -2.30 -2.53
CA VAL A 3 -9.48 -2.62 -3.66
C VAL A 3 -10.49 -3.74 -3.39
N HIS A 4 -10.36 -4.47 -2.28
CA HIS A 4 -11.31 -5.53 -1.95
C HIS A 4 -12.68 -4.98 -1.53
N ARG A 5 -12.72 -4.16 -0.46
CA ARG A 5 -13.97 -3.59 0.09
C ARG A 5 -13.81 -2.16 0.61
N GLY A 6 -12.78 -1.44 0.17
CA GLY A 6 -12.57 -0.04 0.58
C GLY A 6 -11.85 0.14 1.92
N GLY A 7 -11.29 -0.92 2.50
CA GLY A 7 -10.62 -0.84 3.80
C GLY A 7 -9.45 0.16 3.85
N PRO A 8 -9.19 0.77 5.03
CA PRO A 8 -8.19 1.82 5.19
C PRO A 8 -6.78 1.24 5.30
N LEU A 9 -6.08 1.11 4.17
CA LEU A 9 -4.70 0.57 4.16
C LEU A 9 -3.71 1.37 5.02
N GLY A 10 -3.95 2.67 5.23
CA GLY A 10 -3.10 3.51 6.08
C GLY A 10 -3.21 3.21 7.58
N GLU A 11 -4.20 2.41 7.98
CA GLU A 11 -4.39 1.94 9.36
C GLU A 11 -3.95 0.47 9.53
N GLY A 12 -3.31 -0.11 8.50
CA GLY A 12 -2.83 -1.48 8.50
C GLY A 12 -1.40 -1.63 9.01
N ASP A 13 -1.02 -2.88 9.31
CA ASP A 13 0.33 -3.22 9.73
C ASP A 13 1.27 -3.38 8.53
N VAL A 14 2.54 -2.98 8.68
CA VAL A 14 3.59 -3.16 7.68
C VAL A 14 4.62 -4.16 8.18
N GLU A 15 4.85 -5.22 7.41
CA GLU A 15 5.92 -6.20 7.61
C GLU A 15 6.80 -6.26 6.36
N GLY A 16 8.06 -5.83 6.50
CA GLY A 16 8.97 -5.66 5.36
C GLY A 16 8.39 -4.69 4.32
N ASP A 17 8.19 -5.19 3.09
CA ASP A 17 7.60 -4.41 1.99
C ASP A 17 6.10 -4.65 1.83
N VAL A 18 5.42 -5.28 2.79
CA VAL A 18 4.00 -5.67 2.68
C VAL A 18 3.16 -4.95 3.72
N VAL A 19 2.11 -4.26 3.26
CA VAL A 19 1.05 -3.71 4.13
C VAL A 19 -0.14 -4.66 4.16
N SER A 20 -0.67 -4.91 5.35
CA SER A 20 -1.82 -5.78 5.60
C SER A 20 -3.07 -4.94 5.95
N CYS A 21 -4.13 -5.05 5.15
CA CYS A 21 -5.38 -4.33 5.37
C CYS A 21 -6.08 -4.79 6.67
N PRO A 22 -6.48 -3.88 7.58
CA PRO A 22 -6.97 -4.25 8.91
C PRO A 22 -8.33 -4.97 8.92
N TRP A 23 -9.08 -4.97 7.82
CA TRP A 23 -10.41 -5.60 7.78
C TRP A 23 -10.38 -7.11 7.51
N HIS A 24 -9.66 -7.52 6.46
CA HIS A 24 -9.68 -8.91 5.98
C HIS A 24 -8.29 -9.41 5.59
N ASN A 25 -7.25 -8.73 6.08
CA ASN A 25 -5.85 -9.09 5.87
C ASN A 25 -5.43 -9.22 4.40
N TRP A 26 -6.01 -8.42 3.51
CA TRP A 26 -5.50 -8.31 2.14
C TRP A 26 -4.15 -7.59 2.16
N GLN A 27 -3.17 -8.22 1.53
CA GLN A 27 -1.77 -7.82 1.61
C GLN A 27 -1.30 -7.24 0.29
N PHE A 28 -0.62 -6.10 0.34
CA PHE A 28 -0.11 -5.41 -0.83
C PHE A 28 1.37 -5.06 -0.65
N ASN A 29 2.16 -5.25 -1.69
CA ASN A 29 3.54 -4.78 -1.71
C ASN A 29 3.57 -3.24 -1.85
N VAL A 30 4.15 -2.53 -0.89
CA VAL A 30 4.12 -1.05 -0.82
C VAL A 30 4.91 -0.38 -1.94
N LYS A 31 5.88 -1.07 -2.55
CA LYS A 31 6.69 -0.54 -3.66
C LYS A 31 5.98 -0.62 -5.00
N THR A 32 5.09 -1.59 -5.18
CA THR A 32 4.46 -1.87 -6.48
C THR A 32 2.94 -1.75 -6.47
N GLY A 33 2.33 -1.67 -5.28
CA GLY A 33 0.88 -1.71 -5.08
C GLY A 33 0.24 -3.08 -5.38
N THR A 34 1.02 -4.11 -5.71
CA THR A 34 0.50 -5.41 -6.13
C THR A 34 0.03 -6.22 -4.94
N CYS A 35 -1.17 -6.81 -5.01
CA CYS A 35 -1.64 -7.73 -3.99
C CYS A 35 -0.81 -9.02 -4.00
N VAL A 36 -0.33 -9.44 -2.83
CA VAL A 36 0.60 -10.59 -2.67
C VAL A 36 -0.02 -11.89 -3.19
N ASN A 37 -1.29 -12.14 -2.84
CA ASN A 37 -1.98 -13.39 -3.16
C ASN A 37 -2.85 -13.30 -4.42
N ASN A 38 -2.97 -12.12 -5.03
CA ASN A 38 -3.71 -11.93 -6.28
C ASN A 38 -3.05 -10.82 -7.12
N PRO A 39 -2.05 -11.14 -7.95
CA PRO A 39 -1.31 -10.14 -8.72
C PRO A 39 -2.15 -9.30 -9.70
N SER A 40 -3.36 -9.76 -10.04
CA SER A 40 -4.30 -8.99 -10.86
C SER A 40 -4.96 -7.84 -10.09
N ALA A 41 -5.03 -7.92 -8.76
CA ALA A 41 -5.52 -6.85 -7.90
C ALA A 41 -4.35 -5.93 -7.49
N LYS A 42 -4.49 -4.64 -7.78
CA LYS A 42 -3.48 -3.63 -7.47
C LYS A 42 -4.10 -2.37 -6.88
N VAL A 43 -3.39 -1.75 -5.96
CA VAL A 43 -3.63 -0.37 -5.52
C VAL A 43 -2.64 0.55 -6.23
N THR A 44 -3.00 1.83 -6.38
CA THR A 44 -2.08 2.83 -6.92
C THR A 44 -0.87 2.97 -5.99
N ALA A 45 0.33 2.81 -6.54
CA ALA A 45 1.58 3.20 -5.90
C ALA A 45 2.01 4.56 -6.45
N TYR A 46 2.49 5.43 -5.57
CA TYR A 46 2.91 6.77 -5.91
C TYR A 46 4.43 6.89 -5.77
N GLU A 47 5.02 7.72 -6.63
CA GLU A 47 6.43 8.06 -6.51
C GLU A 47 6.64 8.93 -5.27
N VAL A 48 7.66 8.58 -4.48
CA VAL A 48 8.00 9.24 -3.23
C VAL A 48 9.46 9.70 -3.28
N THR A 49 9.69 10.97 -2.95
CA THR A 49 11.03 11.57 -2.86
C THR A 49 11.25 12.15 -1.47
N VAL A 50 12.45 11.99 -0.94
CA VAL A 50 12.89 12.62 0.32
C VAL A 50 13.74 13.85 -0.02
N GLU A 51 13.32 15.02 0.45
CA GLU A 51 14.05 16.29 0.29
C GLU A 51 14.33 16.88 1.68
N GLY A 52 15.55 16.73 2.18
CA GLY A 52 15.88 17.13 3.55
C GLY A 52 15.08 16.31 4.57
N THR A 53 14.21 16.97 5.31
CA THR A 53 13.27 16.34 6.26
C THR A 53 11.86 16.14 5.71
N ASP A 54 11.60 16.60 4.48
CA ASP A 54 10.30 16.49 3.84
C ASP A 54 10.18 15.20 3.04
N ILE A 55 9.01 14.56 3.14
CA ILE A 55 8.60 13.43 2.29
C ILE A 55 7.56 13.95 1.31
N LYS A 56 7.87 13.91 0.01
CA LYS A 56 6.97 14.35 -1.07
C LYS A 56 6.37 13.17 -1.81
N VAL A 57 5.10 13.29 -2.18
CA VAL A 57 4.34 12.29 -2.94
C VAL A 57 3.86 12.91 -4.24
N ARG A 58 4.12 12.25 -5.38
CA ARG A 58 3.60 12.66 -6.69
C ARG A 58 2.20 12.08 -6.90
N LEU A 59 1.18 12.94 -7.05
CA LEU A 59 -0.23 12.54 -7.24
C LEU A 59 -0.60 12.28 -8.71
#